data_AF-A0AA38KKS4-F1
#
_entry.id   AF-A0AA38KKS4-F1
#
_cell.length_a   1.000
_cell.length_b   1.000
_cell.length_c   1.000
_cell.angle_alpha   90.00
_cell.angle_beta   90.00
_cell.angle_gamma   90.00
#
_symmetry.space_group_name_H-M   'P 1'
#
loop_
_entity.id
_entity.type
_entity.pdbx_description
1 polymer ?
#
loop_
_entity_poly.entity_id
_entity_poly.type
_entity_poly.pdbx_seq_one_letter_code
_entity_poly.pdbx_strand_id
1 'polypeptide(L)'
;FGDPLAEHLEYVLTQQTPFPGEPTDKEGVRSIERFLAYRISDYSHLLIDLVYEDRELQIPTQLLVNPDFEPGPWFARQIGDSSAVSKTTSRPMGDTRATRISQILNNSECYRGDNLPD
;
A
#
# COMPACT_ATOMS: atom_id res chain seq x y z
N PHE A 1 -20.41 -13.85 5.17
CA PHE A 1 -20.03 -15.08 4.44
C PHE A 1 -20.90 -15.22 3.21
N GLY A 2 -20.30 -15.37 2.03
CA GLY A 2 -21.02 -15.57 0.79
C GLY A 2 -21.04 -14.37 -0.18
N ASP A 3 -20.07 -13.45 -0.09
CA ASP A 3 -19.83 -12.49 -1.18
C ASP A 3 -18.59 -12.93 -1.96
N PRO A 4 -18.74 -13.52 -3.17
CA PRO A 4 -17.63 -14.01 -3.96
C PRO A 4 -16.61 -12.93 -4.32
N LEU A 5 -17.02 -11.67 -4.45
CA LEU A 5 -16.11 -10.57 -4.78
C LEU A 5 -15.22 -10.22 -3.59
N ALA A 6 -15.80 -10.19 -2.38
CA ALA A 6 -15.06 -9.93 -1.16
C ALA A 6 -14.07 -11.07 -0.86
N GLU A 7 -14.52 -12.32 -0.95
CA GLU A 7 -13.68 -13.50 -0.72
C GLU A 7 -12.54 -13.60 -1.76
N HIS A 8 -12.83 -13.28 -3.02
CA HIS A 8 -11.81 -13.22 -4.07
C HIS A 8 -10.78 -12.12 -3.81
N LEU A 9 -11.23 -10.93 -3.38
CA LEU A 9 -10.36 -9.82 -3.03
C LEU A 9 -9.40 -10.18 -1.88
N GLU A 10 -9.92 -10.74 -0.80
CA GLU A 10 -9.11 -11.22 0.35
C GLU A 10 -8.07 -12.24 -0.11
N TYR A 11 -8.49 -13.22 -0.91
CA TYR A 11 -7.61 -14.26 -1.42
C TYR A 11 -6.47 -13.67 -2.25
N VAL A 12 -6.77 -12.82 -3.23
CA VAL A 12 -5.77 -12.22 -4.12
C VAL A 12 -4.78 -11.38 -3.34
N LEU A 13 -5.25 -10.53 -2.43
CA LEU A 13 -4.38 -9.68 -1.62
C LEU A 13 -3.48 -10.51 -0.71
N THR A 14 -4.02 -11.55 -0.08
CA THR A 14 -3.25 -12.48 0.77
C THR A 14 -2.12 -13.15 -0.01
N GLN A 15 -2.40 -13.63 -1.23
CA GLN A 15 -1.38 -14.27 -2.09
C GLN A 15 -0.27 -13.30 -2.54
N GLN A 16 -0.52 -11.99 -2.50
CA GLN A 16 0.43 -10.97 -2.94
C GLN A 16 1.18 -10.30 -1.77
N THR A 17 0.93 -10.73 -0.53
CA THR A 17 1.72 -10.29 0.62
C THR A 17 3.14 -10.89 0.60
N PRO A 18 4.17 -10.17 1.11
CA PRO A 18 4.15 -8.78 1.54
C PRO A 18 4.14 -7.80 0.36
N PHE A 19 3.54 -6.63 0.55
CA PHE A 19 3.55 -5.55 -0.43
C PHE A 19 4.87 -4.76 -0.37
N PRO A 20 5.25 -4.03 -1.46
CA PRO A 20 6.48 -3.25 -1.49
C PRO A 20 6.58 -2.24 -0.33
N GLY A 21 7.70 -2.26 0.38
CA GLY A 21 7.95 -1.36 1.51
C GLY A 21 7.46 -1.87 2.86
N GLU A 22 6.82 -3.05 2.92
CA GLU A 22 6.41 -3.65 4.18
C GLU A 22 7.55 -4.38 4.90
N PRO A 23 7.65 -4.26 6.24
CA PRO A 23 8.58 -5.04 7.04
C PRO A 23 8.20 -6.52 7.02
N THR A 24 9.13 -7.38 6.58
CA THR A 24 8.88 -8.83 6.46
C THR A 24 8.84 -9.56 7.81
N ASP A 25 9.34 -8.93 8.86
CA ASP A 25 9.43 -9.42 10.23
C ASP A 25 8.25 -8.99 11.11
N LYS A 26 7.40 -8.06 10.65
CA LYS A 26 6.21 -7.65 11.38
C LYS A 26 5.20 -8.80 11.42
N GLU A 27 4.73 -9.11 12.62
CA GLU A 27 3.72 -10.13 12.86
C GLU A 27 2.45 -9.84 12.05
N GLY A 28 1.86 -10.90 11.48
CA GLY A 28 0.63 -10.81 10.70
C GLY A 28 0.80 -10.38 9.24
N VAL A 29 1.93 -9.80 8.81
CA VAL A 29 2.13 -9.34 7.42
C VAL A 29 1.91 -10.44 6.38
N ARG A 30 2.27 -11.68 6.73
CA ARG A 30 2.08 -12.90 5.91
C ARG A 30 0.91 -13.77 6.38
N SER A 31 0.08 -13.27 7.30
CA SER A 31 -1.07 -14.02 7.79
C SER A 31 -2.10 -14.20 6.69
N ILE A 32 -2.70 -15.39 6.64
CA ILE A 32 -3.85 -15.66 5.75
C ILE A 32 -5.10 -14.90 6.19
N GLU A 33 -5.14 -14.44 7.44
CA GLU A 33 -6.26 -13.70 8.03
C GLU A 33 -5.96 -12.19 8.05
N ARG A 34 -5.00 -11.71 7.26
CA ARG A 34 -4.62 -10.29 7.27
C ARG A 34 -5.73 -9.38 6.76
N PHE A 35 -6.42 -9.80 5.70
CA PHE A 35 -7.43 -8.97 5.05
C PHE A 35 -8.83 -9.45 5.41
N LEU A 36 -9.69 -8.48 5.73
CA LEU A 36 -11.12 -8.71 5.87
C LEU A 36 -11.84 -7.78 4.90
N ALA A 37 -12.66 -8.33 4.02
CA ALA A 37 -13.47 -7.61 3.08
C ALA A 37 -14.94 -7.97 3.22
N TYR A 38 -15.82 -6.98 3.10
CA TYR A 38 -17.25 -7.24 3.06
C TYR A 38 -17.99 -6.12 2.34
N ARG A 39 -19.15 -6.48 1.78
CA ARG A 39 -20.03 -5.52 1.11
C ARG A 39 -20.73 -4.64 2.14
N ILE A 40 -20.64 -3.33 1.95
CA ILE A 40 -21.31 -2.33 2.79
C ILE A 40 -22.53 -1.70 2.11
N SER A 41 -22.61 -1.79 0.78
CA SER A 41 -23.78 -1.37 0.01
C SER A 41 -23.81 -2.05 -1.36
N ASP A 42 -24.83 -1.76 -2.16
CA ASP A 42 -24.89 -2.36 -3.48
C ASP A 42 -23.75 -1.95 -4.42
N TYR A 43 -23.11 -0.82 -4.11
CA TYR A 43 -22.12 -0.17 -4.95
C TYR A 43 -20.73 -0.17 -4.33
N SER A 44 -20.56 -0.74 -3.14
CA SER A 44 -19.29 -0.65 -2.44
C SER A 44 -19.01 -1.78 -1.45
N HIS A 45 -17.72 -2.09 -1.37
CA HIS A 45 -17.09 -3.00 -0.43
C HIS A 45 -16.14 -2.22 0.48
N LEU A 46 -15.99 -2.67 1.72
CA LEU A 46 -14.95 -2.21 2.64
C LEU A 46 -13.88 -3.29 2.72
N LEU A 47 -12.62 -2.87 2.66
CA LEU A 47 -11.43 -3.70 2.89
C LEU A 47 -10.73 -3.18 4.15
N ILE A 48 -10.43 -4.07 5.09
CA ILE A 48 -9.73 -3.79 6.33
C ILE A 48 -8.41 -4.57 6.32
N ASP A 49 -7.30 -3.88 6.58
CA ASP A 49 -5.98 -4.50 6.80
C ASP A 49 -5.74 -4.68 8.31
N LEU A 50 -5.93 -5.89 8.81
CA LEU A 50 -5.89 -6.21 10.25
C LEU A 50 -4.48 -6.10 10.86
N VAL A 51 -3.44 -5.98 10.03
CA VAL A 51 -2.05 -5.75 10.50
C VAL A 51 -1.79 -4.27 10.78
N TYR A 52 -2.58 -3.38 10.16
CA TYR A 52 -2.45 -1.93 10.28
C TYR A 52 -3.81 -1.39 10.68
N GLU A 53 -4.09 -1.43 11.99
CA GLU A 53 -5.40 -1.24 12.65
C GLU A 53 -6.22 0.01 12.24
N ASP A 54 -5.65 0.96 11.49
CA ASP A 54 -6.32 2.18 11.00
C ASP A 54 -6.54 2.22 9.47
N ARG A 55 -6.42 1.09 8.78
CA ARG A 55 -6.50 1.03 7.31
C ARG A 55 -7.77 0.35 6.82
N GLU A 56 -8.80 1.17 6.73
CA GLU A 56 -10.04 0.85 6.02
C GLU A 56 -10.04 1.52 4.64
N LEU A 57 -10.27 0.73 3.60
CA LEU A 57 -10.34 1.20 2.23
C LEU A 57 -11.68 0.85 1.62
N GLN A 58 -12.38 1.87 1.15
CA GLN A 58 -13.65 1.69 0.44
C GLN A 58 -13.39 1.46 -1.05
N ILE A 59 -13.93 0.37 -1.59
CA ILE A 59 -13.75 -0.04 -2.98
C ILE A 59 -15.11 -0.03 -3.69
N PRO A 60 -15.24 0.64 -4.84
CA PRO A 60 -16.42 0.52 -5.69
C PRO A 60 -16.61 -0.90 -6.19
N THR A 61 -17.82 -1.45 -6.07
CA THR A 61 -18.13 -2.80 -6.58
C THR A 61 -17.85 -2.92 -8.08
N GLN A 62 -18.01 -1.84 -8.84
CA GLN A 62 -17.71 -1.81 -10.28
C GLN A 62 -16.23 -2.10 -10.59
N LEU A 63 -15.30 -1.80 -9.68
CA LEU A 63 -13.90 -2.19 -9.85
C LEU A 63 -13.71 -3.69 -9.61
N LEU A 64 -14.36 -4.26 -8.59
CA LEU A 64 -14.23 -5.68 -8.27
C LEU A 64 -14.81 -6.61 -9.34
N VAL A 65 -15.81 -6.14 -10.10
CA VAL A 65 -16.37 -6.91 -11.23
C VAL A 65 -15.60 -6.70 -12.54
N ASN A 66 -14.66 -5.76 -12.58
CA ASN A 66 -13.86 -5.52 -13.77
C ASN A 66 -12.72 -6.57 -13.85
N PRO A 67 -12.67 -7.41 -14.90
CA PRO A 67 -11.61 -8.41 -15.04
C PRO A 67 -10.21 -7.81 -15.20
N ASP A 68 -10.11 -6.55 -15.64
CA ASP A 68 -8.83 -5.83 -15.77
C ASP A 68 -8.39 -5.16 -14.46
N PHE A 69 -9.18 -5.26 -13.39
CA PHE A 69 -8.81 -4.73 -12.09
C PHE A 69 -7.77 -5.65 -11.41
N GLU A 70 -6.65 -5.05 -11.00
CA GLU A 70 -5.57 -5.75 -10.30
C GLU A 70 -5.54 -5.32 -8.81
N PRO A 71 -6.11 -6.12 -7.88
CA PRO A 71 -6.27 -5.70 -6.50
C PRO A 71 -4.96 -5.36 -5.78
N GLY A 72 -3.91 -6.15 -5.98
CA GLY A 72 -2.65 -5.93 -5.26
C GLY A 72 -1.88 -4.70 -5.72
N PRO A 73 -1.65 -4.46 -7.03
CA PRO A 73 -1.10 -3.19 -7.51
C PRO A 73 -1.93 -1.99 -7.07
N TRP A 74 -3.26 -2.09 -7.07
CA TRP A 74 -4.13 -1.05 -6.55
C TRP A 74 -3.90 -0.80 -5.05
N PHE A 75 -3.89 -1.85 -4.23
CA PHE A 75 -3.67 -1.77 -2.79
C PHE A 75 -2.29 -1.21 -2.44
N ALA A 76 -1.25 -1.68 -3.13
CA ALA A 76 0.13 -1.20 -2.99
C ALA A 76 0.24 0.32 -3.21
N ARG A 77 -0.51 0.87 -4.18
CA ARG A 77 -0.58 2.31 -4.41
C ARG A 77 -1.26 3.05 -3.25
N GLN A 78 -2.38 2.52 -2.75
CA GLN A 78 -3.09 3.14 -1.61
C GLN A 78 -2.20 3.25 -0.36
N ILE A 79 -1.45 2.19 -0.05
CA ILE A 79 -0.57 2.19 1.13
C ILE A 79 0.71 3.01 0.91
N GLY A 80 1.20 3.11 -0.34
CA GLY A 80 2.33 3.96 -0.71
C GLY A 80 2.00 5.46 -0.60
N ASP A 81 0.84 5.87 -1.12
CA ASP A 81 0.35 7.25 -1.04
C ASP A 81 0.08 7.66 0.42
N SER A 82 -0.49 6.76 1.21
CA SER A 82 -0.74 7.00 2.65
C SER A 82 0.56 7.20 3.44
N SER A 83 1.65 6.52 3.06
CA SER A 83 2.95 6.67 3.73
C SER A 83 3.65 7.99 3.41
N ALA A 84 3.26 8.70 2.35
CA ALA A 84 3.77 10.03 2.01
C ALA A 84 3.05 11.15 2.79
N VAL A 85 1.80 10.93 3.18
CA VAL A 85 0.96 11.98 3.82
C VAL A 85 1.19 12.08 5.34
N SER A 86 1.57 11.00 6.04
CA SER A 86 1.79 11.01 7.50
C SER A 86 3.12 11.65 7.98
N LYS A 87 3.91 12.29 7.10
CA LYS A 87 5.13 13.03 7.50
C LYS A 87 4.95 14.55 7.66
N THR A 88 3.72 15.08 7.61
CA THR A 88 3.52 16.54 7.69
C THR A 88 2.50 16.95 8.75
N THR A 89 2.83 16.74 10.02
CA THR A 89 2.17 17.43 11.14
C THR A 89 3.17 18.20 11.98
N SER A 90 3.56 19.36 11.45
CA SER A 90 3.88 20.54 12.25
C SER A 90 3.51 21.79 11.45
N ARG A 91 2.30 22.31 11.70
CA ARG A 91 1.90 23.68 11.32
C ARG A 91 2.52 24.68 12.33
N PRO A 92 2.66 26.00 12.04
CA PRO A 92 1.74 26.76 11.20
C PRO A 92 2.37 27.81 10.24
N MET A 93 1.49 28.37 9.41
CA MET A 93 1.55 29.74 8.88
C MET A 93 2.47 30.00 7.66
N GLY A 94 1.90 30.68 6.66
CA GLY A 94 2.66 31.45 5.68
C GLY A 94 2.65 30.86 4.26
N ASP A 95 1.77 31.43 3.44
CA ASP A 95 1.91 31.73 2.02
C ASP A 95 2.88 30.99 1.07
N THR A 96 2.37 30.90 -0.16
CA THR A 96 3.08 30.85 -1.46
C THR A 96 3.81 29.56 -1.88
N ARG A 97 3.15 28.81 -2.77
CA ARG A 97 3.65 28.43 -4.11
C ARG A 97 5.10 27.91 -4.18
N ALA A 98 5.35 26.67 -3.76
CA ALA A 98 6.63 25.96 -3.90
C ALA A 98 6.40 24.49 -3.45
N THR A 99 6.89 23.40 -4.04
CA THR A 99 7.97 23.20 -5.01
C THR A 99 7.76 21.88 -5.76
N ARG A 100 8.10 21.96 -7.03
CA ARG A 100 8.16 20.96 -8.08
C ARG A 100 9.52 20.25 -7.99
N ILE A 101 9.51 18.91 -8.02
CA ILE A 101 10.62 18.02 -8.40
C ILE A 101 11.90 18.12 -7.53
N SER A 102 12.17 17.08 -6.74
CA SER A 102 13.53 16.58 -6.47
C SER A 102 13.45 15.23 -5.77
N GLN A 103 13.73 14.15 -6.51
CA GLN A 103 14.49 12.96 -6.07
C GLN A 103 14.36 11.82 -7.11
N ILE A 104 14.83 12.10 -8.32
CA ILE A 104 15.41 11.09 -9.21
C ILE A 104 16.86 11.51 -9.35
N LEU A 105 17.79 10.54 -9.30
CA LEU A 105 19.25 10.65 -9.25
C LEU A 105 19.86 10.47 -7.84
N ASN A 106 19.77 9.23 -7.31
CA ASN A 106 20.73 8.73 -6.33
C ASN A 106 21.10 7.25 -6.60
N ASN A 107 21.13 6.85 -7.89
CA ASN A 107 21.67 5.58 -8.34
C ASN A 107 22.89 5.84 -9.22
N SER A 108 24.07 5.91 -8.59
CA SER A 108 25.45 5.81 -9.13
C SER A 108 26.33 6.20 -7.94
N GLU A 109 27.17 5.40 -7.28
CA GLU A 109 27.84 4.16 -7.63
C GLU A 109 28.21 3.43 -6.33
N CYS A 110 28.14 2.10 -6.31
CA CYS A 110 28.66 1.27 -5.23
C CYS A 110 29.49 0.14 -5.86
N TYR A 111 30.81 0.35 -5.97
CA TYR A 111 31.88 -0.66 -6.10
C TYR A 111 33.14 0.05 -5.56
N ARG A 112 33.61 -0.19 -4.33
CA ARG A 112 34.22 -1.38 -3.70
C ARG A 112 35.66 -1.67 -4.17
N GLY A 113 36.62 -1.41 -3.27
CA GLY A 113 37.98 -2.01 -3.21
C GLY A 113 38.97 -1.46 -4.24
N ASP A 114 40.24 -1.20 -3.97
CA ASP A 114 41.13 -1.72 -2.92
C ASP A 114 42.25 -0.74 -2.56
N ASN A 115 42.69 -0.83 -1.31
CA ASN A 115 43.96 -0.29 -0.82
C ASN A 115 45.14 -0.91 -1.56
N LEU A 116 46.18 -0.13 -1.86
CA LEU A 116 47.58 -0.59 -1.79
C LEU A 116 48.50 0.61 -1.51
N PRO A 117 49.48 0.49 -0.59
CA PRO A 117 50.45 1.55 -0.27
C PRO A 117 51.75 1.41 -1.09
N ASP A 118 52.47 2.53 -1.22
CA ASP A 118 53.91 2.65 -0.91
C ASP A 118 54.27 4.13 -0.70
#